data_AF-A0A8S1IZ23-F1
#
_entry.id   AF-A0A8S1IZ23-F1
#
_cell.length_a   1.000
_cell.length_b   1.000
_cell.length_c   1.000
_cell.angle_alpha   90.00
_cell.angle_beta   90.00
_cell.angle_gamma   90.00
#
_symmetry.space_group_name_H-M   'P 1'
#
loop_
_entity.id
_entity.type
_entity.pdbx_description
1 polymer ?
#
loop_
_entity_poly.entity_id
_entity_poly.type
_entity_poly.pdbx_seq_one_letter_code
_entity_poly.pdbx_strand_id
1 'polypeptide(L)'
;MINNYKTLQAFFTKKGIEKSVQVNKLIKGRPLDNMEFMQWMKSFFDRETGGMGVPEDYDPVGRRMVCKTGDFKGPNGTAGGRPSSATKRATPTGLSNKPTSARVRKPTTLTKRPASGSSGKATPPPAAAARPAAGDDCGEAKPDHGDSAAYSAELAAREEEIKELTAQVNELRLQAEESLREREFYYGKLREIEILCQTPNISDNPMIKVVEQVLYAPNEEQAREIVRQTQMEYAGQVYVDAEEQNGAGEGQENGG
;
A
#
# COMPACT_ATOMS: atom_id res chain seq x y z
N MET A 1 15.50 -7.90 16.89
CA MET A 1 14.30 -7.44 17.61
C MET A 1 14.65 -6.57 18.82
N ILE A 2 14.93 -7.12 20.02
CA ILE A 2 15.08 -6.30 21.25
C ILE A 2 16.08 -5.12 21.12
N ASN A 3 17.23 -5.34 20.46
CA ASN A 3 18.26 -4.31 20.27
C ASN A 3 17.78 -3.11 19.43
N ASN A 4 16.89 -3.34 18.46
CA ASN A 4 16.33 -2.29 17.60
C ASN A 4 15.52 -1.29 18.45
N TYR A 5 14.69 -1.81 19.36
CA TYR A 5 13.90 -0.98 20.29
C TYR A 5 14.77 -0.27 21.34
N LYS A 6 15.87 -0.88 21.81
CA LYS A 6 16.84 -0.18 22.67
C LYS A 6 17.50 1.00 21.96
N THR A 7 17.81 0.85 20.67
CA THR A 7 18.35 1.94 19.84
C THR A 7 17.32 3.07 19.69
N LEU A 8 16.03 2.73 19.52
CA LEU A 8 14.94 3.70 19.45
C LEU A 8 14.74 4.46 20.76
N GLN A 9 14.76 3.76 21.91
CA GLN A 9 14.71 4.39 23.25
C GLN A 9 15.87 5.36 23.47
N ALA A 10 17.10 4.99 23.09
CA ALA A 10 18.26 5.86 23.18
C ALA A 10 18.15 7.10 22.27
N PHE A 11 17.54 6.96 21.08
CA PHE A 11 17.25 8.09 20.20
C PHE A 11 16.19 9.02 20.80
N PHE A 12 15.10 8.48 21.36
CA PHE A 12 14.05 9.28 22.03
C PHE A 12 14.62 10.08 23.20
N THR A 13 15.41 9.43 24.06
CA THR A 13 16.12 10.09 25.18
C THR A 13 17.04 11.20 24.67
N LYS A 14 17.82 10.94 23.61
CA LYS A 14 18.71 11.95 22.99
C LYS A 14 17.96 13.14 22.35
N LYS A 15 16.67 12.97 22.02
CA LYS A 15 15.82 14.00 21.40
C LYS A 15 14.81 14.63 22.37
N GLY A 16 14.82 14.28 23.66
CA GLY A 16 13.84 14.79 24.63
C GLY A 16 12.42 14.29 24.41
N ILE A 17 12.23 13.17 23.70
CA ILE A 17 10.91 12.61 23.38
C ILE A 17 10.45 11.76 24.57
N GLU A 18 9.49 12.28 25.34
CA GLU A 18 9.03 11.71 26.62
C GLU A 18 8.19 10.41 26.49
N LYS A 19 7.82 9.98 25.27
CA LYS A 19 7.03 8.75 25.07
C LYS A 19 7.82 7.52 25.50
N SER A 20 7.39 6.92 26.61
CA SER A 20 7.83 5.58 27.02
C SER A 20 7.45 4.53 25.98
N VAL A 21 8.47 3.88 25.38
CA VAL A 21 8.31 2.79 24.42
C VAL A 21 8.14 1.47 25.17
N GLN A 22 6.95 0.86 25.11
CA GLN A 22 6.59 -0.35 25.86
C GLN A 22 7.16 -1.64 25.23
N VAL A 23 8.49 -1.73 25.16
CA VAL A 23 9.23 -2.76 24.40
C VAL A 23 8.77 -4.20 24.69
N ASN A 24 8.54 -4.54 25.97
CA ASN A 24 8.12 -5.87 26.39
C ASN A 24 6.73 -6.32 25.87
N LYS A 25 5.92 -5.38 25.36
CA LYS A 25 4.69 -5.67 24.63
C LYS A 25 4.93 -5.72 23.12
N LEU A 26 5.62 -4.71 22.58
CA LEU A 26 5.96 -4.58 21.15
C LEU A 26 6.70 -5.82 20.60
N ILE A 27 7.64 -6.40 21.36
CA ILE A 27 8.37 -7.61 20.95
C ILE A 27 7.49 -8.88 20.92
N LYS A 28 6.30 -8.86 21.53
CA LYS A 28 5.33 -9.98 21.50
C LYS A 28 4.41 -9.90 20.28
N GLY A 29 4.47 -8.82 19.49
CA GLY A 29 3.69 -8.68 18.26
C GLY A 29 2.18 -8.56 18.46
N ARG A 30 1.70 -8.20 19.67
CA ARG A 30 0.27 -8.09 19.95
C ARG A 30 -0.32 -6.91 19.16
N PRO A 31 -1.35 -7.13 18.31
CA PRO A 31 -1.83 -6.09 17.38
C PRO A 31 -2.21 -4.77 18.05
N LEU A 32 -2.94 -4.81 19.18
CA LEU A 32 -3.38 -3.63 19.90
C LEU A 32 -2.20 -2.77 20.41
N ASP A 33 -1.24 -3.38 21.11
CA ASP A 33 -0.07 -2.67 21.66
C ASP A 33 0.86 -2.15 20.53
N ASN A 34 0.88 -2.81 19.36
CA ASN A 34 1.59 -2.34 18.18
C ASN A 34 0.86 -1.17 17.49
N MET A 35 -0.48 -1.22 17.40
CA MET A 35 -1.28 -0.16 16.77
C MET A 35 -1.30 1.12 17.59
N GLU A 36 -1.43 1.05 18.93
CA GLU A 36 -1.30 2.21 19.82
C GLU A 36 0.02 2.96 19.57
N PHE A 37 1.12 2.19 19.44
CA PHE A 37 2.44 2.76 19.17
C PHE A 37 2.56 3.37 17.77
N MET A 38 1.99 2.74 16.74
CA MET A 38 1.99 3.27 15.37
C MET A 38 1.10 4.52 15.21
N GLN A 39 -0.05 4.56 15.87
CA GLN A 39 -0.92 5.74 15.92
C GLN A 39 -0.18 6.92 16.56
N TRP A 40 0.41 6.71 17.75
CA TRP A 40 1.22 7.74 18.40
C TRP A 40 2.41 8.18 17.53
N MET A 41 3.10 7.26 16.85
CA MET A 41 4.22 7.58 15.97
C MET A 41 3.79 8.44 14.77
N LYS A 42 2.61 8.17 14.19
CA LYS A 42 2.05 9.00 13.11
C LYS A 42 1.74 10.40 13.61
N SER A 43 1.01 10.54 14.72
CA SER A 43 0.71 11.86 15.32
C SER A 43 1.96 12.63 15.74
N PHE A 44 3.00 11.94 16.22
CA PHE A 44 4.29 12.56 16.52
C PHE A 44 4.98 13.06 15.23
N PHE A 45 5.05 12.23 14.19
CA PHE A 45 5.64 12.60 12.89
C PHE A 45 4.91 13.79 12.27
N ASP A 46 3.58 13.76 12.23
CA ASP A 46 2.74 14.82 11.63
C ASP A 46 2.94 16.15 12.36
N ARG A 47 3.03 16.13 13.69
CA ARG A 47 3.28 17.33 14.50
C ARG A 47 4.69 17.90 14.29
N GLU A 48 5.70 17.04 14.13
CA GLU A 48 7.10 17.45 13.97
C GLU A 48 7.41 17.92 12.53
N THR A 49 6.67 17.43 11.53
CA THR A 49 6.79 17.82 10.11
C THR A 49 5.76 18.86 9.67
N GLY A 50 4.81 19.24 10.53
CA GLY A 50 3.70 20.14 10.16
C GLY A 50 2.75 19.52 9.12
N GLY A 51 2.63 18.19 9.10
CA GLY A 51 1.87 17.44 8.11
C GLY A 51 2.57 17.27 6.75
N MET A 52 3.75 17.86 6.56
CA MET A 52 4.56 17.66 5.35
C MET A 52 5.03 16.21 5.22
N GLY A 53 5.16 15.75 3.98
CA GLY A 53 5.68 14.41 3.69
C GLY A 53 7.15 14.23 4.10
N VAL A 54 7.64 12.99 3.95
CA VAL A 54 9.08 12.72 4.05
C VAL A 54 9.80 13.49 2.91
N PRO A 55 10.90 14.22 3.19
CA PRO A 55 11.64 14.97 2.17
C PRO A 55 12.07 14.13 0.95
N GLU A 56 12.02 14.71 -0.25
CA GLU A 56 12.27 14.00 -1.52
C GLU A 56 13.71 13.46 -1.66
N ASP A 57 14.68 14.01 -0.92
CA ASP A 57 16.07 13.54 -0.88
C ASP A 57 16.27 12.29 0.00
N TYR A 58 15.25 11.88 0.76
CA TYR A 58 15.32 10.73 1.66
C TYR A 58 15.04 9.41 0.92
N ASP A 59 16.09 8.72 0.48
CA ASP A 59 15.99 7.34 0.02
C ASP A 59 15.82 6.33 1.19
N PRO A 60 14.66 5.65 1.35
CA PRO A 60 14.46 4.64 2.37
C PRO A 60 15.03 3.26 1.98
N VAL A 61 15.30 3.00 0.70
CA VAL A 61 15.74 1.70 0.18
C VAL A 61 17.25 1.57 0.31
N GLY A 62 18.04 2.52 -0.19
CA GLY A 62 19.50 2.54 -0.04
C GLY A 62 19.92 2.60 1.43
N ARG A 63 19.23 3.38 2.26
CA ARG A 63 19.45 3.39 3.72
C ARG A 63 19.21 2.02 4.37
N ARG A 64 18.27 1.20 3.86
CA ARG A 64 18.10 -0.20 4.31
C ARG A 64 19.21 -1.11 3.79
N MET A 65 19.64 -0.96 2.53
CA MET A 65 20.73 -1.77 1.95
C MET A 65 22.09 -1.58 2.65
N VAL A 66 22.35 -0.38 3.19
CA VAL A 66 23.59 -0.07 3.93
C VAL A 66 23.51 -0.48 5.41
N CYS A 67 22.30 -0.69 5.96
CA CYS A 67 22.12 -1.06 7.37
C CYS A 67 22.57 -2.51 7.65
N LYS A 68 23.56 -2.66 8.53
CA LYS A 68 24.11 -3.95 9.01
C LYS A 68 23.16 -4.71 9.97
N THR A 69 21.84 -4.59 9.80
CA THR A 69 20.83 -5.15 10.72
C THR A 69 19.54 -5.48 9.98
N GLY A 70 19.42 -6.73 9.56
CA GLY A 70 18.21 -7.30 8.97
C GLY A 70 18.50 -8.02 7.65
N ASP A 71 18.09 -9.29 7.58
CA ASP A 71 18.09 -10.11 6.37
C ASP A 71 16.98 -9.66 5.40
N PHE A 72 17.04 -8.39 4.97
CA PHE A 72 16.00 -7.74 4.18
C PHE A 72 16.03 -8.24 2.73
N LYS A 73 15.46 -9.43 2.54
CA LYS A 73 15.25 -10.05 1.23
C LYS A 73 14.21 -9.22 0.46
N GLY A 74 14.69 -8.39 -0.47
CA GLY A 74 13.84 -7.60 -1.34
C GLY A 74 12.96 -8.47 -2.26
N PRO A 75 11.98 -7.88 -2.97
CA PRO A 75 10.99 -8.63 -3.75
C PRO A 75 11.61 -9.59 -4.79
N ASN A 76 12.76 -9.25 -5.37
CA ASN A 76 13.50 -10.12 -6.29
C ASN A 76 14.44 -11.16 -5.63
N GLY A 77 14.27 -11.44 -4.34
CA GLY A 77 14.84 -12.62 -3.68
C GLY A 77 16.36 -12.64 -3.46
N THR A 78 17.10 -11.69 -4.02
CA THR A 78 18.56 -11.56 -3.85
C THR A 78 18.90 -11.14 -2.42
N ALA A 79 19.74 -11.92 -1.74
CA ALA A 79 20.34 -11.53 -0.47
C ALA A 79 21.30 -10.35 -0.68
N GLY A 80 21.25 -9.34 0.20
CA GLY A 80 22.11 -8.15 0.12
C GLY A 80 23.59 -8.52 0.16
N GLY A 81 24.27 -8.41 -0.99
CA GLY A 81 25.68 -8.76 -1.10
C GLY A 81 26.56 -7.80 -0.31
N ARG A 82 27.57 -8.35 0.41
CA ARG A 82 28.61 -7.54 1.07
C ARG A 82 29.33 -6.65 0.05
N PRO A 83 29.29 -5.31 0.16
CA PRO A 83 30.22 -4.46 -0.59
C PRO A 83 31.63 -4.68 -0.02
N SER A 84 32.42 -5.51 -0.70
CA SER A 84 33.84 -5.67 -0.39
C SER A 84 34.60 -4.46 -0.95
N SER A 85 35.29 -3.71 -0.09
CA SER A 85 36.01 -2.50 -0.46
C SER A 85 37.24 -2.80 -1.33
N ALA A 86 37.05 -2.83 -2.65
CA ALA A 86 38.10 -3.13 -3.62
C ALA A 86 39.01 -1.91 -3.89
N THR A 87 40.08 -1.78 -3.09
CA THR A 87 41.15 -0.82 -3.37
C THR A 87 41.95 -1.26 -4.60
N LYS A 88 42.16 -0.36 -5.57
CA LYS A 88 42.82 -0.67 -6.85
C LYS A 88 44.35 -0.83 -6.71
N ARG A 89 44.92 -1.95 -7.19
CA ARG A 89 46.30 -2.03 -7.71
C ARG A 89 46.40 -3.16 -8.76
N ALA A 90 47.49 -3.17 -9.53
CA ALA A 90 47.58 -3.79 -10.85
C ALA A 90 48.11 -5.24 -10.89
N THR A 91 48.08 -5.80 -12.11
CA THR A 91 48.60 -7.12 -12.55
C THR A 91 50.14 -7.18 -12.50
N PRO A 92 50.76 -8.39 -12.52
CA PRO A 92 51.06 -9.04 -13.82
C PRO A 92 50.84 -10.57 -13.89
N THR A 93 50.97 -11.06 -15.12
CA THR A 93 50.88 -12.42 -15.69
C THR A 93 51.51 -13.61 -14.94
N GLY A 94 50.92 -14.81 -15.12
CA GLY A 94 51.52 -16.14 -14.87
C GLY A 94 50.76 -17.26 -15.59
N LEU A 95 51.42 -18.35 -15.99
CA LEU A 95 50.88 -19.40 -16.88
C LEU A 95 50.88 -20.81 -16.24
N SER A 96 49.90 -21.61 -16.67
CA SER A 96 49.99 -23.08 -16.89
C SER A 96 49.74 -24.10 -15.76
N ASN A 97 48.91 -25.08 -16.12
CA ASN A 97 48.91 -26.52 -15.80
C ASN A 97 48.37 -27.16 -14.49
N LYS A 98 47.79 -28.34 -14.77
CA LYS A 98 47.11 -29.40 -13.99
C LYS A 98 48.18 -30.40 -13.45
N PRO A 99 48.00 -31.16 -12.32
CA PRO A 99 47.31 -32.47 -12.44
C PRO A 99 46.65 -33.19 -11.22
N THR A 100 45.54 -33.88 -11.54
CA THR A 100 45.13 -35.27 -11.14
C THR A 100 44.67 -35.68 -9.72
N SER A 101 43.86 -36.76 -9.72
CA SER A 101 43.36 -37.63 -8.63
C SER A 101 42.39 -37.01 -7.61
N ALA A 102 41.10 -37.36 -7.51
CA ALA A 102 40.35 -38.64 -7.52
C ALA A 102 40.31 -39.38 -6.19
N ARG A 103 39.10 -39.60 -5.61
CA ARG A 103 38.61 -40.91 -5.09
C ARG A 103 37.14 -40.86 -4.59
N VAL A 104 36.37 -41.83 -5.08
CA VAL A 104 35.00 -42.27 -4.69
C VAL A 104 34.81 -42.55 -3.18
N ARG A 105 33.63 -42.19 -2.61
CA ARG A 105 32.80 -43.08 -1.74
C ARG A 105 31.41 -42.53 -1.32
N LYS A 106 30.39 -43.42 -1.37
CA LYS A 106 29.16 -43.45 -0.53
C LYS A 106 29.31 -44.64 0.48
N PRO A 107 28.58 -44.73 1.61
CA PRO A 107 27.15 -45.09 1.69
C PRO A 107 26.35 -44.15 2.66
N THR A 108 25.02 -44.15 2.89
CA THR A 108 24.02 -45.20 3.26
C THR A 108 24.34 -45.91 4.59
N THR A 109 23.46 -46.16 5.57
CA THR A 109 21.97 -46.14 5.76
C THR A 109 21.58 -45.38 7.07
N LEU A 110 20.45 -45.47 7.84
CA LEU A 110 19.19 -46.26 7.85
C LEU A 110 18.02 -45.52 8.61
N THR A 111 17.26 -46.23 9.46
CA THR A 111 16.02 -45.95 10.25
C THR A 111 16.26 -45.40 11.70
N LYS A 112 15.31 -45.06 12.62
CA LYS A 112 13.94 -45.58 12.94
C LYS A 112 13.17 -44.70 13.99
N ARG A 113 11.84 -44.89 14.15
CA ARG A 113 11.03 -44.57 15.37
C ARG A 113 10.86 -45.85 16.24
N PRO A 114 10.69 -45.81 17.57
CA PRO A 114 9.41 -45.54 18.30
C PRO A 114 9.58 -44.51 19.45
N ALA A 115 8.62 -44.03 20.27
CA ALA A 115 7.17 -44.21 20.53
C ALA A 115 6.80 -44.80 21.93
N SER A 116 5.87 -44.11 22.62
CA SER A 116 5.08 -44.48 23.83
C SER A 116 5.74 -44.43 25.23
N GLY A 117 4.93 -44.05 26.25
CA GLY A 117 5.13 -44.49 27.64
C GLY A 117 4.85 -43.51 28.81
N SER A 118 3.57 -43.41 29.27
CA SER A 118 3.17 -43.18 30.69
C SER A 118 3.57 -41.84 31.39
N SER A 119 3.04 -41.40 32.54
CA SER A 119 1.65 -41.23 33.04
C SER A 119 1.69 -40.18 34.18
N GLY A 120 0.64 -39.38 34.40
CA GLY A 120 0.61 -38.47 35.56
C GLY A 120 -0.65 -37.61 35.67
N LYS A 121 -1.43 -37.79 36.75
CA LYS A 121 -2.67 -37.07 37.06
C LYS A 121 -2.65 -36.61 38.52
N ALA A 122 -2.70 -35.31 38.77
CA ALA A 122 -2.89 -34.72 40.10
C ALA A 122 -3.56 -33.33 40.01
N THR A 123 -4.23 -32.92 41.08
CA THR A 123 -5.10 -31.73 41.18
C THR A 123 -4.49 -30.63 42.09
N PRO A 124 -4.98 -29.37 42.04
CA PRO A 124 -4.37 -28.24 42.76
C PRO A 124 -4.94 -28.02 44.18
N PRO A 125 -4.22 -27.25 45.05
CA PRO A 125 -4.74 -26.70 46.30
C PRO A 125 -5.04 -25.17 46.23
N PRO A 126 -6.10 -24.66 46.90
CA PRO A 126 -6.36 -23.23 47.05
C PRO A 126 -6.39 -22.72 48.52
N ALA A 127 -5.74 -21.58 48.79
CA ALA A 127 -5.96 -20.65 49.92
C ALA A 127 -5.19 -19.33 49.62
N ALA A 128 -5.67 -18.08 49.75
CA ALA A 128 -6.52 -17.41 50.75
C ALA A 128 -5.74 -16.79 51.94
N ALA A 129 -5.41 -15.50 51.85
CA ALA A 129 -5.03 -14.57 52.95
C ALA A 129 -5.02 -13.11 52.45
N ALA A 130 -4.95 -12.11 53.36
CA ALA A 130 -5.13 -10.68 53.03
C ALA A 130 -3.92 -9.76 53.36
N ARG A 131 -4.06 -8.47 52.99
CA ARG A 131 -3.21 -7.27 53.26
C ARG A 131 -2.78 -7.13 54.74
N PRO A 132 -1.61 -6.50 55.07
CA PRO A 132 -1.28 -5.07 54.84
C PRO A 132 0.18 -4.80 54.33
N ALA A 133 0.74 -3.58 54.20
CA ALA A 133 0.28 -2.23 53.76
C ALA A 133 1.48 -1.21 53.79
N ALA A 134 1.21 0.09 53.60
CA ALA A 134 2.06 1.29 53.79
C ALA A 134 3.10 1.68 52.69
N GLY A 135 3.36 3.01 52.61
CA GLY A 135 4.17 3.70 51.58
C GLY A 135 3.35 4.11 50.34
N ASP A 136 3.33 5.37 49.87
CA ASP A 136 3.95 6.60 50.40
C ASP A 136 3.13 7.85 50.01
N ASP A 137 3.47 9.03 50.55
CA ASP A 137 2.73 10.30 50.34
C ASP A 137 3.25 11.10 49.13
N CYS A 138 2.34 11.68 48.34
CA CYS A 138 2.61 12.73 47.36
C CYS A 138 1.30 13.44 46.97
N GLY A 139 1.27 14.78 47.08
CA GLY A 139 0.04 15.58 46.93
C GLY A 139 -0.54 15.63 45.51
N GLU A 140 -1.85 15.36 45.40
CA GLU A 140 -2.59 15.36 44.14
C GLU A 140 -3.07 16.78 43.78
N ALA A 141 -2.28 17.49 42.97
CA ALA A 141 -2.65 18.81 42.45
C ALA A 141 -3.79 18.69 41.43
N LYS A 142 -5.00 19.13 41.80
CA LYS A 142 -6.16 19.18 40.88
C LYS A 142 -5.84 19.99 39.62
N PRO A 143 -6.01 19.44 38.41
CA PRO A 143 -6.04 20.24 37.19
C PRO A 143 -7.35 21.05 37.16
N ASP A 144 -7.22 22.36 36.98
CA ASP A 144 -8.36 23.29 36.90
C ASP A 144 -9.23 22.97 35.68
N HIS A 145 -10.48 22.57 35.91
CA HIS A 145 -11.42 22.13 34.88
C HIS A 145 -12.32 23.29 34.41
N GLY A 146 -11.70 24.33 33.86
CA GLY A 146 -12.41 25.33 33.06
C GLY A 146 -13.04 24.68 31.83
N ASP A 147 -14.36 24.81 31.69
CA ASP A 147 -15.16 24.50 30.49
C ASP A 147 -14.91 23.16 29.77
N SER A 148 -14.73 22.08 30.56
CA SER A 148 -14.81 20.69 30.07
C SER A 148 -16.09 20.40 29.25
N ALA A 149 -17.20 21.08 29.57
CA ALA A 149 -18.45 21.00 28.82
C ALA A 149 -18.35 21.62 27.41
N ALA A 150 -17.71 22.80 27.27
CA ALA A 150 -17.54 23.44 25.97
C ALA A 150 -16.58 22.64 25.08
N TYR A 151 -15.48 22.13 25.64
CA TYR A 151 -14.54 21.26 24.91
C TYR A 151 -15.22 19.96 24.45
N SER A 152 -16.11 19.37 25.25
CA SER A 152 -16.88 18.19 24.84
C SER A 152 -17.90 18.47 23.73
N ALA A 153 -18.47 19.68 23.68
CA ALA A 153 -19.38 20.10 22.62
C ALA A 153 -18.65 20.40 21.30
N GLU A 154 -17.50 21.09 21.35
CA GLU A 154 -16.62 21.27 20.18
C GLU A 154 -16.16 19.91 19.64
N LEU A 155 -15.73 18.99 20.51
CA LEU A 155 -15.32 17.64 20.10
C LEU A 155 -16.46 16.87 19.43
N ALA A 156 -17.68 16.92 19.97
CA ALA A 156 -18.85 16.29 19.36
C ALA A 156 -19.19 16.90 17.98
N ALA A 157 -19.08 18.22 17.81
CA ALA A 157 -19.28 18.88 16.52
C ALA A 157 -18.21 18.45 15.49
N ARG A 158 -16.95 18.32 15.91
CA ARG A 158 -15.87 17.78 15.06
C ARG A 158 -16.05 16.30 14.74
N GLU A 159 -16.62 15.51 15.65
CA GLU A 159 -16.97 14.12 15.37
C GLU A 159 -18.10 14.00 14.33
N GLU A 160 -19.10 14.88 14.33
CA GLU A 160 -20.11 14.95 13.27
C GLU A 160 -19.51 15.39 11.92
N GLU A 161 -18.68 16.45 11.91
CA GLU A 161 -17.94 16.91 10.73
C GLU A 161 -17.09 15.78 10.11
N ILE A 162 -16.38 15.01 10.95
CA ILE A 162 -15.59 13.85 10.52
C ILE A 162 -16.48 12.72 9.96
N LYS A 163 -17.66 12.47 10.55
CA LYS A 163 -18.62 11.47 10.02
C LYS A 163 -19.15 11.88 8.66
N GLU A 164 -19.54 13.14 8.49
CA GLU A 164 -20.08 13.65 7.23
C GLU A 164 -19.02 13.62 6.12
N LEU A 165 -17.82 14.15 6.37
CA LEU A 165 -16.71 14.09 5.42
C LEU A 165 -16.32 12.63 5.08
N THR A 166 -16.40 11.72 6.04
CA THR A 166 -16.18 10.28 5.79
C THR A 166 -17.27 9.69 4.89
N ALA A 167 -18.53 10.09 5.06
CA ALA A 167 -19.62 9.67 4.18
C ALA A 167 -19.44 10.20 2.75
N GLN A 168 -19.15 11.50 2.60
CA GLN A 168 -18.87 12.12 1.29
C GLN A 168 -17.68 11.44 0.57
N VAL A 169 -16.60 11.12 1.29
CA VAL A 169 -15.43 10.40 0.73
C VAL A 169 -15.78 8.97 0.32
N ASN A 170 -16.68 8.28 1.02
CA ASN A 170 -17.11 6.93 0.65
C ASN A 170 -18.05 6.96 -0.57
N GLU A 171 -18.95 7.93 -0.65
CA GLU A 171 -19.85 8.13 -1.80
C GLU A 171 -19.06 8.42 -3.09
N LEU A 172 -18.16 9.39 -3.06
CA LEU A 172 -17.30 9.74 -4.20
C LEU A 172 -16.40 8.57 -4.63
N ARG A 173 -16.01 7.67 -3.71
CA ARG A 173 -15.30 6.43 -4.05
C ARG A 173 -16.19 5.42 -4.75
N LEU A 174 -17.43 5.23 -4.29
CA LEU A 174 -18.37 4.30 -4.90
C LEU A 174 -18.74 4.75 -6.33
N GLN A 175 -18.98 6.05 -6.52
CA GLN A 175 -19.17 6.65 -7.85
C GLN A 175 -17.94 6.46 -8.74
N ALA A 176 -16.72 6.69 -8.23
CA ALA A 176 -15.50 6.46 -8.99
C ALA A 176 -15.28 4.97 -9.35
N GLU A 177 -15.57 4.04 -8.44
CA GLU A 177 -15.51 2.59 -8.70
C GLU A 177 -16.55 2.14 -9.74
N GLU A 178 -17.71 2.81 -9.80
CA GLU A 178 -18.73 2.60 -10.82
C GLU A 178 -18.28 3.13 -12.19
N SER A 179 -17.86 4.39 -12.29
CA SER A 179 -17.35 4.97 -13.55
C SER A 179 -16.13 4.22 -14.09
N LEU A 180 -15.26 3.69 -13.22
CA LEU A 180 -14.15 2.83 -13.64
C LEU A 180 -14.63 1.50 -14.24
N ARG A 181 -15.65 0.87 -13.63
CA ARG A 181 -16.27 -0.38 -14.10
C ARG A 181 -16.95 -0.20 -15.46
N GLU A 182 -17.65 0.91 -15.66
CA GLU A 182 -18.24 1.28 -16.96
C GLU A 182 -17.16 1.52 -18.01
N ARG A 183 -16.13 2.33 -17.69
CA ARG A 183 -15.01 2.58 -18.60
C ARG A 183 -14.31 1.29 -19.02
N GLU A 184 -14.11 0.35 -18.10
CA GLU A 184 -13.52 -0.97 -18.40
C GLU A 184 -14.45 -1.85 -19.25
N PHE A 185 -15.77 -1.78 -19.04
CA PHE A 185 -16.78 -2.47 -19.85
C PHE A 185 -16.82 -1.96 -21.30
N TYR A 186 -16.78 -0.64 -21.52
CA TYR A 186 -16.72 -0.05 -22.86
C TYR A 186 -15.37 -0.29 -23.53
N TYR A 187 -14.26 -0.07 -22.82
CA TYR A 187 -12.91 -0.34 -23.34
C TYR A 187 -12.74 -1.82 -23.74
N GLY A 188 -13.26 -2.76 -22.93
CA GLY A 188 -13.25 -4.19 -23.25
C GLY A 188 -13.98 -4.49 -24.57
N LYS A 189 -15.16 -3.90 -24.80
CA LYS A 189 -15.88 -4.05 -26.08
C LYS A 189 -15.10 -3.51 -27.27
N LEU A 190 -14.55 -2.31 -27.13
CA LEU A 190 -13.74 -1.69 -28.20
C LEU A 190 -12.49 -2.52 -28.51
N ARG A 191 -11.86 -3.13 -27.49
CA ARG A 191 -10.69 -3.99 -27.66
C ARG A 191 -11.01 -5.31 -28.38
N GLU A 192 -12.14 -5.95 -28.07
CA GLU A 192 -12.59 -7.15 -28.81
C GLU A 192 -12.95 -6.81 -30.28
N ILE A 193 -13.53 -5.63 -30.53
CA ILE A 193 -13.79 -5.13 -31.89
C ILE A 193 -12.48 -4.85 -32.64
N GLU A 194 -11.49 -4.23 -32.00
CA GLU A 194 -10.16 -3.97 -32.58
C GLU A 194 -9.46 -5.29 -32.99
N ILE A 195 -9.49 -6.31 -32.11
CA ILE A 195 -8.94 -7.64 -32.39
C ILE A 195 -9.68 -8.31 -33.56
N LEU A 196 -11.01 -8.17 -33.64
CA LEU A 196 -11.80 -8.70 -34.75
C LEU A 196 -11.46 -7.99 -36.08
N CYS A 197 -11.29 -6.67 -36.06
CA CYS A 197 -10.88 -5.88 -37.25
C CYS A 197 -9.52 -6.32 -37.80
N GLN A 198 -8.57 -6.64 -36.90
CA GLN A 198 -7.24 -7.14 -37.24
C GLN A 198 -7.23 -8.60 -37.78
N THR A 199 -8.39 -9.25 -37.93
CA THR A 199 -8.47 -10.63 -38.43
C THR A 199 -8.04 -10.75 -39.90
N PRO A 200 -7.06 -11.62 -40.24
CA PRO A 200 -6.66 -11.86 -41.61
C PRO A 200 -7.82 -12.23 -42.53
N ASN A 201 -7.77 -11.76 -43.78
CA ASN A 201 -8.81 -11.86 -44.81
C ASN A 201 -10.07 -10.99 -44.58
N ILE A 202 -10.22 -10.30 -43.43
CA ILE A 202 -11.34 -9.38 -43.19
C ILE A 202 -10.87 -7.92 -43.08
N SER A 203 -9.67 -7.69 -42.52
CA SER A 203 -9.04 -6.37 -42.36
C SER A 203 -8.98 -5.50 -43.63
N ASP A 204 -9.00 -6.09 -44.82
CA ASP A 204 -8.98 -5.33 -46.06
C ASP A 204 -10.33 -4.69 -46.47
N ASN A 205 -11.43 -5.06 -45.79
CA ASN A 205 -12.76 -4.53 -46.05
C ASN A 205 -12.84 -3.01 -45.81
N PRO A 206 -13.36 -2.19 -46.76
CA PRO A 206 -13.48 -0.74 -46.60
C PRO A 206 -14.18 -0.31 -45.30
N MET A 207 -15.25 -1.00 -44.89
CA MET A 207 -15.97 -0.66 -43.65
C MET A 207 -15.14 -0.92 -42.39
N ILE A 208 -14.26 -1.93 -42.39
CA ILE A 208 -13.35 -2.17 -41.27
C ILE A 208 -12.29 -1.07 -41.19
N LYS A 209 -11.78 -0.59 -42.33
CA LYS A 209 -10.84 0.53 -42.37
C LYS A 209 -11.47 1.85 -41.88
N VAL A 210 -12.78 2.03 -42.01
CA VAL A 210 -13.51 3.12 -41.33
C VAL A 210 -13.58 2.88 -39.82
N VAL A 211 -13.93 1.67 -39.36
CA VAL A 211 -13.98 1.35 -37.92
C VAL A 211 -12.61 1.54 -37.27
N GLU A 212 -11.51 1.15 -37.92
CA GLU A 212 -10.15 1.43 -37.46
C GLU A 212 -9.86 2.95 -37.38
N GLN A 213 -10.28 3.74 -38.37
CA GLN A 213 -10.13 5.21 -38.32
C GLN A 213 -10.91 5.84 -37.15
N VAL A 214 -12.08 5.31 -36.81
CA VAL A 214 -12.85 5.73 -35.63
C VAL A 214 -12.16 5.32 -34.32
N LEU A 215 -11.64 4.10 -34.23
CA LEU A 215 -10.92 3.59 -33.05
C LEU A 215 -9.58 4.30 -32.79
N TYR A 216 -8.90 4.78 -33.84
CA TYR A 216 -7.62 5.48 -33.75
C TYR A 216 -7.72 7.01 -33.94
N ALA A 217 -8.94 7.57 -33.94
CA ALA A 217 -9.13 9.02 -34.00
C ALA A 217 -8.54 9.69 -32.75
N PRO A 218 -7.78 10.80 -32.88
CA PRO A 218 -7.12 11.44 -31.74
C PRO A 218 -8.09 12.20 -30.82
N ASN A 219 -9.22 12.66 -31.37
CA ASN A 219 -10.27 13.42 -30.68
C ASN A 219 -11.65 12.81 -31.01
N GLU A 220 -12.59 12.87 -30.06
CA GLU A 220 -13.97 12.41 -30.26
C GLU A 220 -14.68 13.12 -31.44
N GLU A 221 -14.45 14.42 -31.62
CA GLU A 221 -14.98 15.21 -32.75
C GLU A 221 -14.60 14.61 -34.11
N GLN A 222 -13.37 14.10 -34.24
CA GLN A 222 -12.89 13.48 -35.48
C GLN A 222 -13.52 12.09 -35.67
N ALA A 223 -13.67 11.30 -34.60
CA ALA A 223 -14.40 10.04 -34.65
C ALA A 223 -15.86 10.24 -35.10
N ARG A 224 -16.54 11.25 -34.54
CA ARG A 224 -17.92 11.65 -34.91
C ARG A 224 -18.01 12.06 -36.38
N GLU A 225 -17.07 12.89 -36.87
CA GLU A 225 -17.09 13.33 -38.27
C GLU A 225 -16.76 12.19 -39.26
N ILE A 226 -15.86 11.26 -38.93
CA ILE A 226 -15.60 10.06 -39.75
C ILE A 226 -16.88 9.22 -39.89
N VAL A 227 -17.63 9.01 -38.79
CA VAL A 227 -18.92 8.31 -38.81
C VAL A 227 -19.94 9.09 -39.66
N ARG A 228 -20.09 10.40 -39.44
CA ARG A 228 -21.01 11.27 -40.19
C ARG A 228 -20.74 11.24 -41.69
N GLN A 229 -19.48 11.39 -42.10
CA GLN A 229 -19.07 11.39 -43.50
C GLN A 229 -19.34 10.02 -44.14
N THR A 230 -19.03 8.92 -43.44
CA THR A 230 -19.32 7.56 -43.93
C THR A 230 -20.82 7.31 -44.08
N GLN A 231 -21.65 7.75 -43.13
CA GLN A 231 -23.11 7.65 -43.25
C GLN A 231 -23.63 8.44 -44.46
N MET A 232 -23.12 9.66 -44.68
CA MET A 232 -23.49 10.47 -45.84
C MET A 232 -23.06 9.83 -47.17
N GLU A 233 -21.88 9.21 -47.24
CA GLU A 233 -21.40 8.50 -48.44
C GLU A 233 -22.22 7.23 -48.73
N TYR A 234 -22.42 6.36 -47.74
CA TYR A 234 -23.02 5.04 -47.94
C TYR A 234 -24.56 5.02 -47.91
N ALA A 235 -25.20 5.99 -47.25
CA ALA A 235 -26.66 6.04 -47.08
C ALA A 235 -27.31 7.36 -47.54
N GLY A 236 -26.52 8.35 -47.98
CA GLY A 236 -27.03 9.64 -48.48
C GLY A 236 -27.61 10.58 -47.40
N GLN A 237 -27.61 10.17 -46.13
CA GLN A 237 -28.14 10.92 -44.99
C GLN A 237 -27.37 10.59 -43.71
N VAL A 238 -27.36 11.52 -42.76
CA VAL A 238 -26.77 11.33 -41.43
C VAL A 238 -27.85 10.78 -40.50
N TYR A 239 -27.52 9.70 -39.80
CA TYR A 239 -28.31 9.12 -38.72
C TYR A 239 -27.76 9.66 -37.39
N VAL A 240 -28.48 10.65 -36.84
CA VAL A 240 -28.25 11.18 -35.49
C VAL A 240 -29.15 10.42 -34.52
N ASP A 241 -28.61 9.96 -33.40
CA ASP A 241 -29.43 9.36 -32.35
C ASP A 241 -30.47 10.35 -31.82
N ALA A 242 -31.67 9.85 -31.51
CA ALA A 242 -32.84 10.69 -31.23
C ALA A 242 -32.67 11.59 -29.98
N GLU A 243 -31.71 11.27 -29.11
CA GLU A 243 -31.45 11.98 -27.85
C GLU A 243 -30.71 13.32 -28.07
N GLU A 244 -29.80 13.41 -29.05
CA GLU A 244 -29.11 14.68 -29.37
C GLU A 244 -30.08 15.74 -29.93
N GLN A 245 -31.24 15.35 -30.47
CA GLN A 245 -32.25 16.28 -31.00
C GLN A 245 -33.00 17.04 -29.89
N ASN A 246 -33.13 16.47 -28.68
CA ASN A 246 -33.78 17.15 -27.55
C ASN A 246 -32.85 18.14 -26.82
N GLY A 247 -31.53 17.89 -26.82
CA GLY A 247 -30.55 18.71 -26.08
C GLY A 247 -30.41 20.16 -26.55
N ALA A 248 -30.95 20.51 -27.73
CA ALA A 248 -30.86 21.86 -28.29
C ALA A 248 -32.00 22.81 -27.87
N GLY A 249 -33.00 22.34 -27.12
CA GLY A 249 -34.25 23.09 -26.87
C GLY A 249 -34.21 24.12 -25.73
N GLU A 250 -33.51 23.85 -24.63
CA GLU A 250 -33.68 24.58 -23.35
C GLU A 250 -32.79 25.83 -23.21
N GLY A 251 -32.32 26.41 -24.32
CA GLY A 251 -31.33 27.49 -24.33
C GLY A 251 -31.85 28.93 -24.34
N GLN A 252 -33.13 29.17 -24.67
CA GLN A 252 -33.67 30.52 -24.90
C GLN A 252 -35.15 30.69 -24.52
N GLU A 253 -35.47 30.88 -23.23
CA GLU A 253 -36.57 31.76 -22.82
C GLU A 253 -36.53 32.06 -21.31
N ASN A 254 -36.12 33.28 -20.93
CA ASN A 254 -36.56 34.04 -19.75
C ASN A 254 -35.82 35.38 -19.71
N GLY A 255 -36.46 36.44 -20.24
CA GLY A 255 -35.85 37.76 -20.41
C GLY A 255 -36.88 38.81 -20.83
N GLY A 256 -37.85 39.08 -19.95
CA GLY A 256 -38.92 40.07 -20.12
C GLY A 256 -39.45 40.55 -18.77
#